data_AF-A0AAW5UY68-F1
#
_entry.id   AF-A0AAW5UY68-F1
#
_cell.length_a   1.000
_cell.length_b   1.000
_cell.length_c   1.000
_cell.angle_alpha   90.00
_cell.angle_beta   90.00
_cell.angle_gamma   90.00
#
_symmetry.space_group_name_H-M   'P 1'
#
loop_
_entity.id
_entity.type
_entity.pdbx_description
1 polymer ?
#
loop_
_entity_poly.entity_id
_entity_poly.type
_entity_poly.pdbx_seq_one_letter_code
_entity_poly.pdbx_strand_id
1 'polypeptide(L)'
;MNDDFYKEEFFYSQNGSPTEIYKYCPYHLDCNGDDYNQFALVVNCIIPYIRLAKKRGNYMSPCGMMACPDPNGSFAQLSSEEKEEKNPKIAFGITAEFLSNLFYEENIRDFKYISGITRQKLFSSYLNRFQERYLQEHSGLSEEAIPLNIKLKSFYIDHLEQEERNWNRCIKLKDYPQLYEYASKLFAQYKAYVKNIANKNIYVDKDYSVFDLRYVEDAVRLYPDVFKHLESGVDIFCKKGDLRHGLDDMRLALELLLKHLLSNEKSLENQNSDLGAYLKKVGISKEISNTFIQIKGLYERFQNNNVKYDDNINPKEVEYIFQQTLCFMNLLLKVQ
;
A
#
# COMPACT_ATOMS: atom_id res chain seq x y z
N MET A 1 -8.04 10.35 -15.34
CA MET A 1 -8.08 8.91 -15.06
C MET A 1 -9.36 8.66 -14.29
N ASN A 2 -10.25 7.84 -14.82
CA ASN A 2 -11.58 7.63 -14.23
C ASN A 2 -11.45 6.90 -12.88
N ASP A 3 -12.00 7.49 -11.83
CA ASP A 3 -12.23 6.92 -10.48
C ASP A 3 -13.16 5.67 -10.49
N ASP A 4 -13.41 5.07 -11.65
CA ASP A 4 -14.46 4.07 -11.89
C ASP A 4 -13.96 2.61 -11.81
N PHE A 5 -12.65 2.36 -11.79
CA PHE A 5 -12.10 0.99 -11.85
C PHE A 5 -12.48 0.11 -10.64
N TYR A 6 -12.84 0.76 -9.51
CA TYR A 6 -13.03 0.12 -8.21
C TYR A 6 -14.38 0.43 -7.53
N LYS A 7 -15.42 0.76 -8.30
CA LYS A 7 -16.73 1.08 -7.71
C LYS A 7 -17.47 -0.18 -7.25
N GLU A 8 -17.85 -0.17 -5.97
CA GLU A 8 -18.79 -1.14 -5.36
C GLU A 8 -20.18 -1.09 -6.04
N GLU A 9 -20.49 0.04 -6.67
CA GLU A 9 -21.76 0.41 -7.29
C GLU A 9 -22.17 -0.52 -8.46
N PHE A 10 -21.23 -1.24 -9.08
CA PHE A 10 -21.55 -2.21 -10.14
C PHE A 10 -22.27 -3.46 -9.64
N PHE A 11 -22.35 -3.69 -8.33
CA PHE A 11 -23.06 -4.84 -7.78
C PHE A 11 -24.59 -4.62 -7.64
N TYR A 12 -25.01 -3.38 -7.41
CA TYR A 12 -26.40 -3.04 -7.07
C TYR A 12 -27.14 -2.29 -8.18
N SER A 13 -26.49 -2.02 -9.32
CA SER A 13 -27.06 -1.26 -10.44
C SER A 13 -28.10 -2.04 -11.28
N GLN A 14 -28.28 -3.34 -11.01
CA GLN A 14 -29.29 -4.16 -11.71
C GLN A 14 -30.20 -4.85 -10.70
N ASN A 15 -31.46 -4.42 -10.68
CA ASN A 15 -32.56 -4.92 -9.84
C ASN A 15 -32.64 -6.46 -9.75
N GLY A 16 -31.89 -7.05 -8.82
CA GLY A 16 -31.87 -8.48 -8.54
C GLY A 16 -30.86 -9.26 -9.39
N SER A 17 -29.90 -9.88 -8.71
CA SER A 17 -28.82 -10.73 -9.24
C SER A 17 -27.56 -9.98 -9.72
N PRO A 18 -26.37 -10.29 -9.18
CA PRO A 18 -26.07 -11.51 -8.44
C PRO A 18 -26.22 -11.32 -6.92
N THR A 19 -26.75 -12.34 -6.26
CA THR A 19 -26.64 -12.50 -4.80
C THR A 19 -25.16 -12.57 -4.41
N GLU A 20 -24.77 -12.00 -3.27
CA GLU A 20 -23.41 -12.20 -2.73
C GLU A 20 -23.11 -13.70 -2.61
N ILE A 21 -21.96 -14.11 -3.15
CA ILE A 21 -21.48 -15.49 -3.04
C ILE A 21 -20.47 -15.53 -1.90
N TYR A 22 -20.73 -16.38 -0.92
CA TYR A 22 -19.93 -16.53 0.28
C TYR A 22 -18.99 -17.72 0.18
N LYS A 23 -17.72 -17.47 0.45
CA LYS A 23 -16.76 -18.46 0.91
C LYS A 23 -16.60 -18.30 2.42
N TYR A 24 -17.06 -19.28 3.17
CA TYR A 24 -16.92 -19.27 4.62
C TYR A 24 -15.46 -19.47 5.03
N CYS A 25 -15.01 -18.62 5.94
CA CYS A 25 -13.66 -18.68 6.46
C CYS A 25 -13.61 -19.75 7.57
N PRO A 26 -12.45 -20.40 7.79
CA PRO A 26 -12.30 -21.39 8.86
C PRO A 26 -12.34 -20.76 10.26
N TYR A 27 -12.07 -19.46 10.35
CA TYR A 27 -12.09 -18.73 11.62
C TYR A 27 -13.51 -18.42 12.10
N HIS A 28 -13.73 -18.66 13.38
CA HIS A 28 -14.93 -18.29 14.12
C HIS A 28 -14.54 -17.39 15.29
N LEU A 29 -15.39 -16.40 15.59
CA LEU A 29 -15.27 -15.61 16.80
C LEU A 29 -15.91 -16.42 17.94
N ASP A 30 -15.19 -16.61 19.03
CA ASP A 30 -15.73 -17.25 20.24
C ASP A 30 -16.60 -16.22 20.99
N CYS A 31 -17.81 -15.97 20.49
CA CYS A 31 -18.77 -15.08 21.12
C CYS A 31 -19.67 -15.89 22.06
N ASN A 32 -19.75 -15.52 23.33
CA ASN A 32 -20.79 -16.02 24.22
C ASN A 32 -22.14 -15.35 23.86
N GLY A 33 -23.05 -16.06 23.16
CA GLY A 33 -24.41 -15.58 22.86
C GLY A 33 -24.94 -15.91 21.45
N ASP A 34 -26.04 -15.27 21.04
CA ASP A 34 -26.65 -15.34 19.69
C ASP A 34 -25.89 -14.53 18.62
N ASP A 35 -24.67 -14.09 18.94
CA ASP A 35 -23.90 -13.14 18.15
C ASP A 35 -23.10 -13.79 17.02
N TYR A 36 -22.68 -12.94 16.09
CA TYR A 36 -21.98 -13.27 14.84
C TYR A 36 -20.73 -14.13 15.05
N ASN A 37 -20.75 -15.37 14.57
CA ASN A 37 -19.70 -16.34 14.89
C ASN A 37 -18.83 -16.73 13.68
N GLN A 38 -19.02 -16.16 12.49
CA GLN A 38 -18.26 -16.58 11.32
C GLN A 38 -17.99 -15.45 10.33
N PHE A 39 -16.83 -15.53 9.67
CA PHE A 39 -16.47 -14.65 8.57
C PHE A 39 -16.89 -15.26 7.24
N ALA A 40 -17.59 -14.47 6.42
CA ALA A 40 -17.95 -14.83 5.05
C ALA A 40 -17.22 -13.91 4.08
N LEU A 41 -16.27 -14.47 3.32
CA LEU A 41 -15.63 -13.76 2.22
C LEU A 41 -16.59 -13.69 1.04
N VAL A 42 -16.88 -12.49 0.56
CA VAL A 42 -17.66 -12.30 -0.66
C VAL A 42 -16.73 -12.43 -1.87
N VAL A 43 -16.97 -13.43 -2.72
CA VAL A 43 -16.03 -13.80 -3.81
C VAL A 43 -16.44 -13.31 -5.19
N ASN A 44 -17.68 -12.84 -5.36
CA ASN A 44 -18.19 -12.31 -6.63
C ASN A 44 -18.14 -10.77 -6.70
N CYS A 45 -17.13 -10.17 -6.08
CA CYS A 45 -16.87 -8.74 -6.12
C CYS A 45 -15.41 -8.46 -6.48
N ILE A 46 -15.16 -7.33 -7.13
CA ILE A 46 -13.81 -6.93 -7.58
C ILE A 46 -12.90 -6.72 -6.37
N ILE A 47 -13.36 -5.93 -5.42
CA ILE A 47 -12.72 -5.73 -4.13
C ILE A 47 -13.32 -6.72 -3.15
N PRO A 48 -12.60 -7.78 -2.76
CA PRO A 48 -13.11 -8.74 -1.80
C PRO A 48 -13.39 -8.06 -0.46
N TYR A 49 -14.43 -8.51 0.23
CA TYR A 49 -14.73 -8.07 1.58
C TYR A 49 -15.28 -9.20 2.44
N ILE A 50 -15.11 -9.10 3.75
CA ILE A 50 -15.67 -10.03 4.74
C ILE A 50 -16.92 -9.41 5.35
N ARG A 51 -18.01 -10.18 5.37
CA ARG A 51 -19.17 -9.93 6.25
C ARG A 51 -19.11 -10.79 7.49
N LEU A 52 -19.61 -10.26 8.60
CA LEU A 52 -20.00 -11.05 9.76
C LEU A 52 -21.28 -11.82 9.46
N ALA A 53 -21.26 -13.10 9.79
CA ALA A 53 -22.37 -14.01 9.62
C ALA A 53 -22.91 -14.50 10.96
N LYS A 54 -24.24 -14.40 11.16
CA LYS A 54 -24.91 -14.99 12.32
C LYS A 54 -24.93 -16.51 12.20
N LYS A 55 -24.72 -17.20 13.32
CA LYS A 55 -24.87 -18.66 13.40
C LYS A 55 -26.37 -19.00 13.37
N ARG A 56 -26.80 -19.99 12.58
CA ARG A 56 -28.19 -20.46 12.55
C ARG A 56 -28.26 -21.87 13.15
N GLY A 57 -28.67 -21.98 14.41
CA GLY A 57 -28.70 -23.26 15.14
C GLY A 57 -27.30 -23.88 15.33
N ASN A 58 -27.19 -25.21 15.15
CA ASN A 58 -25.89 -25.91 15.20
C ASN A 58 -25.06 -25.77 13.91
N TYR A 59 -25.56 -25.06 12.89
CA TYR A 59 -24.89 -24.95 11.60
C TYR A 59 -23.91 -23.78 11.58
N MET A 60 -22.69 -24.06 11.13
CA MET A 60 -21.60 -23.08 10.95
C MET A 60 -21.76 -22.28 9.65
N SER A 61 -22.98 -21.83 9.32
CA SER A 61 -23.23 -20.92 8.19
C SER A 61 -24.57 -20.19 8.39
N PRO A 62 -24.65 -18.88 8.13
CA PRO A 62 -25.88 -18.06 8.21
C PRO A 62 -26.98 -18.54 7.24
N CYS A 63 -26.62 -19.33 6.23
CA CYS A 63 -27.49 -19.89 5.20
C CYS A 63 -27.66 -21.42 5.26
N GLY A 64 -27.14 -22.11 6.29
CA GLY A 64 -27.24 -23.57 6.37
C GLY A 64 -26.40 -24.34 5.34
N MET A 65 -25.14 -23.94 5.12
CA MET A 65 -24.14 -24.51 4.20
C MET A 65 -24.28 -24.15 2.70
N MET A 66 -25.17 -23.24 2.34
CA MET A 66 -25.24 -22.76 0.95
C MET A 66 -24.16 -21.71 0.64
N ALA A 67 -23.62 -21.71 -0.58
CA ALA A 67 -22.66 -20.68 -1.02
C ALA A 67 -23.31 -19.29 -1.22
N CYS A 68 -24.61 -19.16 -0.97
CA CYS A 68 -25.37 -17.92 -1.03
C CYS A 68 -26.27 -17.79 0.22
N PRO A 69 -26.59 -16.55 0.65
CA PRO A 69 -27.63 -16.31 1.65
C PRO A 69 -28.98 -16.87 1.15
N ASP A 70 -29.78 -17.41 2.08
CA ASP A 70 -31.02 -18.18 1.89
C ASP A 70 -31.72 -17.99 0.52
N PRO A 71 -31.90 -19.06 -0.29
CA PRO A 71 -32.51 -18.99 -1.61
C PRO A 71 -33.99 -18.57 -1.56
N ASN A 72 -34.61 -18.56 -0.37
CA ASN A 72 -35.94 -17.98 -0.16
C ASN A 72 -35.96 -16.45 -0.19
N GLY A 73 -34.83 -15.79 -0.53
CA GLY A 73 -34.80 -14.41 -1.00
C GLY A 73 -34.80 -13.33 0.08
N SER A 74 -34.96 -13.66 1.35
CA SER A 74 -35.15 -12.66 2.41
C SER A 74 -33.94 -11.74 2.63
N PHE A 75 -32.71 -12.26 2.63
CA PHE A 75 -31.51 -11.43 2.80
C PHE A 75 -31.15 -10.66 1.53
N ALA A 76 -31.35 -11.26 0.35
CA ALA A 76 -31.08 -10.61 -0.94
C ALA A 76 -31.98 -9.38 -1.15
N GLN A 77 -33.22 -9.45 -0.67
CA GLN A 77 -34.23 -8.38 -0.70
C GLN A 77 -34.00 -7.24 0.29
N LEU A 78 -33.12 -7.42 1.29
CA LEU A 78 -32.79 -6.35 2.23
C LEU A 78 -32.10 -5.19 1.52
N SER A 79 -32.41 -3.97 1.95
CA SER A 79 -31.65 -2.78 1.62
C SER A 79 -30.18 -2.91 2.06
N SER A 80 -29.30 -2.09 1.50
CA SER A 80 -27.90 -2.06 1.90
C SER A 80 -27.72 -1.76 3.39
N GLU A 81 -28.55 -0.89 3.95
CA GLU A 81 -28.53 -0.52 5.36
C GLU A 81 -28.93 -1.70 6.26
N GLU A 82 -30.02 -2.39 5.92
CA GLU A 82 -30.46 -3.59 6.64
C GLU A 82 -29.44 -4.73 6.55
N LYS A 83 -28.73 -4.85 5.42
CA LYS A 83 -27.62 -5.81 5.27
C LYS A 83 -26.45 -5.45 6.17
N GLU A 84 -26.09 -4.17 6.28
CA GLU A 84 -25.00 -3.74 7.18
C GLU A 84 -25.37 -3.83 8.67
N GLU A 85 -26.65 -3.67 9.01
CA GLU A 85 -27.14 -3.90 10.37
C GLU A 85 -27.10 -5.40 10.73
N LYS A 86 -27.60 -6.25 9.82
CA LYS A 86 -27.74 -7.69 10.07
C LYS A 86 -26.53 -8.54 9.75
N ASN A 87 -25.60 -8.08 8.92
CA ASN A 87 -24.41 -8.81 8.44
C ASN A 87 -23.32 -7.81 8.02
N PRO A 88 -22.73 -7.08 8.99
CA PRO A 88 -21.85 -5.99 8.70
C PRO A 88 -20.56 -6.41 7.99
N LYS A 89 -20.08 -5.55 7.10
CA LYS A 89 -18.73 -5.67 6.54
C LYS A 89 -17.69 -5.27 7.59
N ILE A 90 -16.63 -6.06 7.70
CA ILE A 90 -15.56 -5.82 8.69
C ILE A 90 -14.19 -5.61 8.05
N ALA A 91 -13.92 -6.21 6.90
CA ALA A 91 -12.63 -6.13 6.24
C ALA A 91 -12.79 -6.06 4.71
N PHE A 92 -11.84 -5.40 4.04
CA PHE A 92 -11.86 -5.16 2.59
C PHE A 92 -10.48 -5.42 1.97
N GLY A 93 -10.44 -5.64 0.66
CA GLY A 93 -9.21 -5.76 -0.13
C GLY A 93 -8.30 -6.90 0.34
N ILE A 94 -6.99 -6.64 0.40
CA ILE A 94 -6.00 -7.63 0.87
C ILE A 94 -6.28 -8.08 2.30
N THR A 95 -6.87 -7.22 3.13
CA THR A 95 -7.20 -7.54 4.51
C THR A 95 -8.28 -8.62 4.57
N ALA A 96 -9.31 -8.50 3.73
CA ALA A 96 -10.35 -9.53 3.62
C ALA A 96 -9.78 -10.86 3.14
N GLU A 97 -8.93 -10.83 2.10
CA GLU A 97 -8.27 -12.03 1.58
C GLU A 97 -7.38 -12.68 2.63
N PHE A 98 -6.61 -11.89 3.37
CA PHE A 98 -5.79 -12.40 4.47
C PHE A 98 -6.61 -13.08 5.56
N LEU A 99 -7.60 -12.37 6.13
CA LEU A 99 -8.41 -12.88 7.23
C LEU A 99 -9.20 -14.14 6.82
N SER A 100 -9.58 -14.25 5.54
CA SER A 100 -10.25 -15.45 5.03
C SER A 100 -9.38 -16.71 5.04
N ASN A 101 -8.06 -16.54 5.07
CA ASN A 101 -7.07 -17.61 5.09
C ASN A 101 -6.44 -17.80 6.47
N LEU A 102 -6.95 -17.12 7.50
CA LEU A 102 -6.49 -17.22 8.88
C LEU A 102 -7.36 -18.21 9.66
N PHE A 103 -6.77 -18.93 10.60
CA PHE A 103 -7.51 -19.68 11.61
C PHE A 103 -6.76 -19.69 12.94
N TYR A 104 -7.53 -19.73 14.03
CA TYR A 104 -6.98 -19.75 15.38
C TYR A 104 -6.73 -21.20 15.79
N GLU A 105 -5.54 -21.49 16.31
CA GLU A 105 -5.18 -22.80 16.82
C GLU A 105 -5.04 -22.77 18.34
N GLU A 106 -5.97 -23.43 19.03
CA GLU A 106 -6.02 -23.47 20.49
C GLU A 106 -4.72 -23.96 21.14
N ASN A 107 -4.05 -24.93 20.50
CA ASN A 107 -2.81 -25.52 21.02
C ASN A 107 -1.67 -24.51 21.15
N ILE A 108 -1.61 -23.53 20.24
CA ILE A 108 -0.58 -22.47 20.25
C ILE A 108 -1.15 -21.13 20.73
N ARG A 109 -2.47 -21.06 20.95
CA ARG A 109 -3.22 -19.86 21.35
C ARG A 109 -2.97 -18.66 20.42
N ASP A 110 -2.81 -18.95 19.13
CA ASP A 110 -2.44 -17.96 18.13
C ASP A 110 -3.01 -18.29 16.75
N PHE A 111 -2.92 -17.33 15.84
CA PHE A 111 -3.40 -17.43 14.47
C PHE A 111 -2.36 -18.04 13.53
N LYS A 112 -2.80 -18.93 12.64
CA LYS A 112 -2.00 -19.43 11.52
C LYS A 112 -2.76 -19.40 10.20
N TYR A 113 -2.00 -19.46 9.11
CA TYR A 113 -2.55 -19.64 7.77
C TYR A 113 -3.09 -21.06 7.60
N ILE A 114 -4.17 -21.20 6.81
CA ILE A 114 -4.62 -22.49 6.29
C ILE A 114 -3.43 -23.22 5.65
N SER A 115 -3.32 -24.53 5.91
CA SER A 115 -2.24 -25.37 5.39
C SER A 115 -2.08 -25.20 3.87
N GLY A 116 -0.84 -25.03 3.42
CA GLY A 116 -0.49 -24.86 2.00
C GLY A 116 -0.57 -23.42 1.46
N ILE A 117 -0.96 -22.45 2.29
CA ILE A 117 -0.92 -21.01 1.92
C ILE A 117 0.24 -20.34 2.65
N THR A 118 1.12 -19.70 1.87
CA THR A 118 2.17 -18.82 2.40
C THR A 118 1.79 -17.37 2.18
N ARG A 119 2.32 -16.48 3.02
CA ARG A 119 2.12 -15.03 2.87
C ARG A 119 2.56 -14.53 1.49
N GLN A 120 3.71 -15.02 1.01
CA GLN A 120 4.22 -14.66 -0.31
C GLN A 120 3.25 -15.06 -1.42
N LYS A 121 2.70 -16.28 -1.37
CA LYS A 121 1.74 -16.76 -2.35
C LYS A 121 0.44 -15.94 -2.33
N LEU A 122 -0.07 -15.60 -1.14
CA LEU A 122 -1.24 -14.75 -0.96
C LEU A 122 -1.01 -13.37 -1.60
N PHE A 123 0.11 -12.72 -1.28
CA PHE A 123 0.45 -11.40 -1.80
C PHE A 123 0.60 -11.41 -3.31
N SER A 124 1.33 -12.38 -3.86
CA SER A 124 1.55 -12.49 -5.30
C SER A 124 0.25 -12.80 -6.05
N SER A 125 -0.57 -13.73 -5.56
CA SER A 125 -1.83 -14.07 -6.25
C SER A 125 -2.82 -12.91 -6.23
N TYR A 126 -2.90 -12.19 -5.10
CA TYR A 126 -3.77 -11.03 -4.98
C TYR A 126 -3.33 -9.93 -5.94
N LEU A 127 -2.06 -9.53 -5.90
CA LEU A 127 -1.53 -8.46 -6.76
C LEU A 127 -1.67 -8.80 -8.26
N ASN A 128 -1.30 -10.02 -8.66
CA ASN A 128 -1.35 -10.45 -10.06
C ASN A 128 -2.76 -10.38 -10.64
N ARG A 129 -3.78 -10.75 -9.86
CA ARG A 129 -5.19 -10.69 -10.30
C ARG A 129 -5.61 -9.26 -10.66
N PHE A 130 -5.22 -8.26 -9.86
CA PHE A 130 -5.52 -6.86 -10.17
C PHE A 130 -4.65 -6.32 -11.32
N GLN A 131 -3.38 -6.74 -11.39
CA GLN A 131 -2.48 -6.33 -12.47
C GLN A 131 -2.95 -6.83 -13.84
N GLU A 132 -3.29 -8.12 -13.94
CA GLU A 132 -3.80 -8.73 -15.17
C GLU A 132 -5.05 -7.99 -15.67
N ARG A 133 -5.98 -7.71 -14.77
CA ARG A 133 -7.19 -6.95 -15.08
C ARG A 133 -6.87 -5.53 -15.55
N TYR A 134 -6.02 -4.81 -14.82
CA TYR A 134 -5.61 -3.46 -15.18
C TYR A 134 -5.01 -3.42 -16.59
N LEU A 135 -4.10 -4.35 -16.89
CA LEU A 135 -3.45 -4.43 -18.20
C LEU A 135 -4.45 -4.77 -19.32
N GLN A 136 -5.42 -5.66 -19.06
CA GLN A 136 -6.49 -5.97 -20.02
C GLN A 136 -7.33 -4.73 -20.35
N GLU A 137 -7.79 -4.00 -19.34
CA GLU A 137 -8.64 -2.80 -19.54
C GLU A 137 -7.85 -1.63 -20.17
N HIS A 138 -6.53 -1.56 -19.97
CA HIS A 138 -5.65 -0.53 -20.53
C HIS A 138 -4.87 -1.02 -21.78
N SER A 139 -5.29 -2.11 -22.40
CA SER A 139 -4.72 -2.62 -23.66
C SER A 139 -5.45 -2.10 -24.91
N GLY A 140 -6.45 -1.23 -24.74
CA GLY A 140 -7.27 -0.68 -25.83
C GLY A 140 -6.54 0.22 -26.84
N LEU A 141 -7.17 0.37 -28.01
CA LEU A 141 -6.74 0.95 -29.28
C LEU A 141 -6.34 2.46 -29.23
N SER A 142 -5.31 2.85 -28.48
CA SER A 142 -4.69 4.16 -28.70
C SER A 142 -3.74 4.10 -29.91
N GLU A 143 -3.73 5.16 -30.73
CA GLU A 143 -2.84 5.29 -31.91
C GLU A 143 -1.35 5.20 -31.54
N GLU A 144 -1.01 5.50 -30.29
CA GLU A 144 0.31 5.34 -29.70
C GLU A 144 0.25 4.34 -28.55
N ALA A 145 0.98 3.23 -28.65
CA ALA A 145 1.02 2.22 -27.60
C ALA A 145 1.71 2.78 -26.35
N ILE A 146 0.96 2.99 -25.26
CA ILE A 146 1.56 3.36 -23.97
C ILE A 146 2.53 2.22 -23.55
N PRO A 147 3.80 2.52 -23.25
CA PRO A 147 4.78 1.54 -22.79
C PRO A 147 4.33 0.73 -21.56
N LEU A 148 4.70 -0.55 -21.51
CA LEU A 148 4.27 -1.48 -20.45
C LEU A 148 4.71 -1.02 -19.05
N ASN A 149 5.94 -0.56 -18.88
CA ASN A 149 6.40 0.05 -17.63
C ASN A 149 5.54 1.20 -17.13
N ILE A 150 5.07 2.09 -18.01
CA ILE A 150 4.22 3.21 -17.62
C ILE A 150 2.87 2.67 -17.12
N LYS A 151 2.28 1.69 -17.81
CA LYS A 151 1.04 1.04 -17.37
C LYS A 151 1.20 0.34 -16.03
N LEU A 152 2.27 -0.44 -15.86
CA LEU A 152 2.57 -1.13 -14.60
C LEU A 152 2.81 -0.15 -13.46
N LYS A 153 3.50 0.95 -13.72
CA LYS A 153 3.73 2.00 -12.72
C LYS A 153 2.42 2.64 -12.25
N SER A 154 1.57 3.05 -13.18
CA SER A 154 0.25 3.60 -12.86
C SER A 154 -0.57 2.58 -12.08
N PHE A 155 -0.57 1.32 -12.51
CA PHE A 155 -1.21 0.23 -11.78
C PHE A 155 -0.78 0.15 -10.31
N TYR A 156 0.52 0.16 -10.01
CA TYR A 156 0.97 0.02 -8.62
C TYR A 156 0.58 1.21 -7.75
N ILE A 157 0.56 2.42 -8.30
CA ILE A 157 0.10 3.63 -7.59
C ILE A 157 -1.40 3.51 -7.30
N ASP A 158 -2.21 3.27 -8.34
CA ASP A 158 -3.66 3.15 -8.24
C ASP A 158 -4.06 2.01 -7.27
N HIS A 159 -3.34 0.89 -7.33
CA HIS A 159 -3.56 -0.26 -6.45
C HIS A 159 -3.24 0.05 -5.00
N LEU A 160 -2.12 0.72 -4.71
CA LEU A 160 -1.76 1.12 -3.35
C LEU A 160 -2.78 2.11 -2.77
N GLU A 161 -3.22 3.10 -3.56
CA GLU A 161 -4.26 4.04 -3.14
C GLU A 161 -5.58 3.32 -2.86
N GLN A 162 -5.99 2.40 -3.73
CA GLN A 162 -7.21 1.64 -3.53
C GLN A 162 -7.14 0.77 -2.26
N GLU A 163 -6.00 0.13 -2.00
CA GLU A 163 -5.82 -0.68 -0.81
C GLU A 163 -5.78 0.17 0.48
N GLU A 164 -5.29 1.41 0.43
CA GLU A 164 -5.40 2.36 1.53
C GLU A 164 -6.86 2.78 1.78
N ARG A 165 -7.63 3.06 0.71
CA ARG A 165 -9.08 3.32 0.80
C ARG A 165 -9.80 2.10 1.41
N ASN A 166 -9.45 0.88 1.01
CA ASN A 166 -10.01 -0.36 1.53
C ASN A 166 -9.69 -0.56 3.02
N TRP A 167 -8.44 -0.31 3.44
CA TRP A 167 -8.05 -0.38 4.84
C TRP A 167 -8.82 0.62 5.71
N ASN A 168 -8.99 1.85 5.26
CA ASN A 168 -9.74 2.89 5.98
C ASN A 168 -11.23 2.54 6.16
N ARG A 169 -11.80 1.68 5.31
CA ARG A 169 -13.16 1.15 5.44
C ARG A 169 -13.30 0.03 6.47
N CYS A 170 -12.21 -0.58 6.94
CA CYS A 170 -12.20 -1.68 7.91
C CYS A 170 -12.50 -1.20 9.35
N ILE A 171 -13.49 -0.32 9.54
CA ILE A 171 -13.76 0.36 10.82
C ILE A 171 -14.20 -0.63 11.89
N LYS A 172 -15.14 -1.53 11.56
CA LYS A 172 -15.66 -2.56 12.47
C LYS A 172 -14.62 -3.62 12.85
N LEU A 173 -13.52 -3.74 12.11
CA LEU A 173 -12.42 -4.64 12.51
C LEU A 173 -11.79 -4.23 13.85
N LYS A 174 -11.87 -2.94 14.21
CA LYS A 174 -11.34 -2.42 15.48
C LYS A 174 -12.03 -3.00 16.72
N ASP A 175 -13.26 -3.49 16.55
CA ASP A 175 -14.01 -4.18 17.61
C ASP A 175 -13.37 -5.54 17.98
N TYR A 176 -12.38 -5.99 17.20
CA TYR A 176 -11.61 -7.22 17.39
C TYR A 176 -10.10 -6.93 17.51
N PRO A 177 -9.61 -6.45 18.67
CA PRO A 177 -8.26 -5.87 18.79
C PRO A 177 -7.12 -6.79 18.33
N GLN A 178 -7.18 -8.09 18.67
CA GLN A 178 -6.16 -9.06 18.25
C GLN A 178 -6.12 -9.23 16.73
N LEU A 179 -7.29 -9.38 16.10
CA LEU A 179 -7.39 -9.49 14.63
C LEU A 179 -6.97 -8.21 13.94
N TYR A 180 -7.34 -7.06 14.49
CA TYR A 180 -6.94 -5.75 13.98
C TYR A 180 -5.43 -5.58 13.99
N GLU A 181 -4.74 -6.00 15.06
CA GLU A 181 -3.29 -5.94 15.14
C GLU A 181 -2.62 -6.83 14.07
N TYR A 182 -3.11 -8.06 13.89
CA TYR A 182 -2.64 -8.97 12.85
C TYR A 182 -2.85 -8.41 11.44
N ALA A 183 -4.05 -7.90 11.18
CA ALA A 183 -4.42 -7.29 9.90
C ALA A 183 -3.57 -6.04 9.60
N SER A 184 -3.35 -5.17 10.59
CA SER A 184 -2.55 -3.95 10.45
C SER A 184 -1.10 -4.27 10.08
N LYS A 185 -0.47 -5.22 10.79
CA LYS A 185 0.89 -5.68 10.48
C LYS A 185 0.97 -6.26 9.07
N LEU A 186 -0.01 -7.06 8.67
CA LEU A 186 -0.05 -7.63 7.33
C LEU A 186 -0.25 -6.57 6.24
N PHE A 187 -1.15 -5.61 6.47
CA PHE A 187 -1.40 -4.52 5.53
C PHE A 187 -0.13 -3.71 5.27
N ALA A 188 0.63 -3.38 6.32
CA ALA A 188 1.93 -2.72 6.19
C ALA A 188 2.94 -3.56 5.38
N GLN A 189 3.00 -4.87 5.64
CA GLN A 189 3.86 -5.79 4.88
C GLN A 189 3.44 -5.91 3.42
N TYR A 190 2.14 -5.89 3.12
CA TYR A 190 1.63 -5.94 1.76
C TYR A 190 2.00 -4.68 0.98
N LYS A 191 1.85 -3.49 1.59
CA LYS A 191 2.29 -2.23 0.97
C LYS A 191 3.79 -2.26 0.62
N ALA A 192 4.62 -2.74 1.56
CA ALA A 192 6.06 -2.90 1.30
C ALA A 192 6.34 -3.91 0.17
N TYR A 193 5.60 -5.03 0.12
CA TYR A 193 5.70 -6.01 -0.95
C TYR A 193 5.38 -5.40 -2.32
N VAL A 194 4.26 -4.69 -2.46
CA VAL A 194 3.87 -4.05 -3.73
C VAL A 194 4.90 -3.02 -4.17
N LYS A 195 5.39 -2.18 -3.24
CA LYS A 195 6.47 -1.21 -3.54
C LYS A 195 7.73 -1.90 -4.04
N ASN A 196 8.15 -3.01 -3.42
CA ASN A 196 9.33 -3.76 -3.87
C ASN A 196 9.13 -4.34 -5.29
N ILE A 197 7.96 -4.90 -5.59
CA ILE A 197 7.62 -5.39 -6.94
C ILE A 197 7.60 -4.24 -7.96
N ALA A 198 6.98 -3.11 -7.61
CA ALA A 198 6.94 -1.94 -8.47
C ALA A 198 8.34 -1.44 -8.82
N ASN A 199 9.23 -1.31 -7.83
CA ASN A 199 10.60 -0.90 -8.06
C ASN A 199 11.35 -1.88 -8.96
N LYS A 200 11.23 -3.20 -8.73
CA LYS A 200 11.85 -4.21 -9.60
C LYS A 200 11.38 -4.09 -11.05
N ASN A 201 10.10 -3.83 -11.27
CA ASN A 201 9.58 -3.68 -12.63
C ASN A 201 9.98 -2.34 -13.28
N ILE A 202 10.21 -1.29 -12.47
CA ILE A 202 10.86 -0.05 -12.95
C ILE A 202 12.31 -0.35 -13.38
N TYR A 203 13.05 -1.22 -12.66
CA TYR A 203 14.44 -1.57 -12.99
C TYR A 203 14.64 -2.35 -14.29
N VAL A 204 13.70 -3.23 -14.64
CA VAL A 204 13.89 -4.19 -15.75
C VAL A 204 13.58 -3.57 -17.12
N ASP A 205 12.81 -2.48 -17.19
CA ASP A 205 12.24 -1.98 -18.45
C ASP A 205 12.85 -0.66 -18.97
N LYS A 206 13.88 -0.12 -18.32
CA LYS A 206 14.71 0.93 -18.94
C LYS A 206 16.19 0.60 -18.73
N ASP A 207 16.98 0.72 -19.81
CA ASP A 207 18.44 0.87 -19.75
C ASP A 207 18.80 2.18 -19.04
N TYR A 208 18.42 2.30 -17.77
CA TYR A 208 18.85 3.40 -16.94
C TYR A 208 20.37 3.33 -16.85
N SER A 209 21.05 4.30 -17.45
CA SER A 209 22.48 4.48 -17.22
C SER A 209 22.74 4.59 -15.70
N VAL A 210 23.97 4.31 -15.28
CA VAL A 210 24.40 4.31 -13.86
C VAL A 210 23.98 5.60 -13.10
N PHE A 211 23.71 6.69 -13.82
CA PHE A 211 23.35 8.01 -13.27
C PHE A 211 22.05 8.61 -13.82
N ASP A 212 21.09 7.79 -14.27
CA ASP A 212 19.83 8.32 -14.78
C ASP A 212 18.91 8.81 -13.66
N LEU A 213 18.92 10.12 -13.42
CA LEU A 213 18.12 10.79 -12.38
C LEU A 213 16.61 10.71 -12.64
N ARG A 214 16.18 10.38 -13.88
CA ARG A 214 14.76 10.08 -14.19
C ARG A 214 14.24 8.89 -13.40
N TYR A 215 15.13 7.97 -13.00
CA TYR A 215 14.78 6.88 -12.10
C TYR A 215 14.24 7.40 -10.76
N VAL A 216 14.88 8.43 -10.17
CA VAL A 216 14.46 8.97 -8.87
C VAL A 216 13.05 9.53 -9.00
N GLU A 217 12.82 10.40 -9.98
CA GLU A 217 11.49 10.96 -10.29
C GLU A 217 10.45 9.87 -10.53
N ASP A 218 10.84 8.78 -11.19
CA ASP A 218 9.94 7.68 -11.46
C ASP A 218 9.59 6.89 -10.19
N ALA A 219 10.60 6.49 -9.41
CA ALA A 219 10.43 5.67 -8.23
C ALA A 219 9.74 6.41 -7.08
N VAL A 220 9.95 7.73 -6.93
CA VAL A 220 9.27 8.50 -5.88
C VAL A 220 7.77 8.64 -6.10
N ARG A 221 7.24 8.39 -7.31
CA ARG A 221 5.77 8.44 -7.53
C ARG A 221 4.99 7.42 -6.70
N LEU A 222 5.65 6.39 -6.17
CA LEU A 222 5.09 5.45 -5.20
C LEU A 222 4.92 6.07 -3.79
N TYR A 223 5.36 7.31 -3.61
CA TYR A 223 5.34 8.10 -2.39
C TYR A 223 4.80 9.50 -2.74
N PRO A 224 3.47 9.68 -2.82
CA PRO A 224 2.87 10.89 -3.40
C PRO A 224 3.29 12.20 -2.72
N ASP A 225 3.48 12.18 -1.41
CA ASP A 225 3.98 13.31 -0.61
C ASP A 225 5.45 13.63 -0.92
N VAL A 226 6.30 12.62 -1.05
CA VAL A 226 7.70 12.76 -1.50
C VAL A 226 7.75 13.33 -2.91
N PHE A 227 6.95 12.76 -3.83
CA PHE A 227 6.90 13.17 -5.23
C PHE A 227 6.50 14.64 -5.36
N LYS A 228 5.47 15.08 -4.62
CA LYS A 228 5.02 16.47 -4.62
C LYS A 228 6.15 17.45 -4.30
N HIS A 229 6.91 17.20 -3.24
CA HIS A 229 8.02 18.08 -2.85
C HIS A 229 9.20 17.98 -3.81
N LEU A 230 9.50 16.77 -4.33
CA LEU A 230 10.55 16.60 -5.32
C LEU A 230 10.23 17.37 -6.62
N GLU A 231 9.02 17.22 -7.14
CA GLU A 231 8.55 17.87 -8.37
C GLU A 231 8.54 19.39 -8.21
N SER A 232 8.07 19.89 -7.06
CA SER A 232 8.12 21.32 -6.72
C SER A 232 9.56 21.86 -6.73
N GLY A 233 10.48 21.18 -6.06
CA GLY A 233 11.89 21.55 -6.04
C GLY A 233 12.50 21.58 -7.43
N VAL A 234 12.31 20.51 -8.22
CA VAL A 234 12.79 20.41 -9.61
C VAL A 234 12.25 21.55 -10.48
N ASP A 235 10.95 21.84 -10.40
CA ASP A 235 10.32 22.92 -11.18
C ASP A 235 10.90 24.29 -10.84
N ILE A 236 11.12 24.57 -9.55
CA ILE A 236 11.77 25.81 -9.08
C ILE A 236 13.19 25.94 -9.65
N PHE A 237 13.99 24.87 -9.65
CA PHE A 237 15.34 24.90 -10.22
C PHE A 237 15.34 25.10 -11.74
N CYS A 238 14.44 24.42 -12.45
CA CYS A 238 14.26 24.57 -13.89
C CYS A 238 13.88 26.01 -14.27
N LYS A 239 13.01 26.65 -13.48
CA LYS A 239 12.56 28.03 -13.70
C LYS A 239 13.50 29.08 -13.11
N LYS A 240 14.57 28.68 -12.41
CA LYS A 240 15.43 29.56 -11.61
C LYS A 240 14.63 30.48 -10.68
N GLY A 241 13.62 29.92 -10.03
CA GLY A 241 12.77 30.61 -9.06
C GLY A 241 13.47 30.84 -7.72
N ASP A 242 12.71 30.82 -6.63
CA ASP A 242 13.25 30.90 -5.28
C ASP A 242 14.10 29.64 -4.95
N LEU A 243 15.41 29.72 -5.22
CA LEU A 243 16.35 28.60 -5.05
C LEU A 243 16.41 28.09 -3.61
N ARG A 244 16.14 28.95 -2.61
CA ARG A 244 16.04 28.54 -1.21
C ARG A 244 14.86 27.63 -1.02
N HIS A 245 13.70 28.07 -1.49
CA HIS A 245 12.49 27.27 -1.39
C HIS A 245 12.66 25.94 -2.12
N GLY A 246 13.28 25.95 -3.30
CA GLY A 246 13.63 24.73 -4.03
C GLY A 246 14.52 23.79 -3.21
N LEU A 247 15.57 24.30 -2.55
CA LEU A 247 16.46 23.46 -1.73
C LEU A 247 15.78 22.91 -0.47
N ASP A 248 14.84 23.65 0.13
CA ASP A 248 14.07 23.16 1.26
C ASP A 248 13.05 22.09 0.84
N ASP A 249 12.40 22.25 -0.31
CA ASP A 249 11.51 21.23 -0.88
C ASP A 249 12.27 19.93 -1.17
N MET A 250 13.47 20.02 -1.75
CA MET A 250 14.34 18.85 -1.96
C MET A 250 14.72 18.17 -0.64
N ARG A 251 15.06 18.96 0.41
CA ARG A 251 15.36 18.43 1.74
C ARG A 251 14.16 17.70 2.35
N LEU A 252 12.97 18.29 2.22
CA LEU A 252 11.74 17.73 2.73
C LEU A 252 11.36 16.43 1.99
N ALA A 253 11.56 16.37 0.68
CA ALA A 253 11.36 15.13 -0.09
C ALA A 253 12.26 13.99 0.42
N LEU A 254 13.55 14.25 0.70
CA LEU A 254 14.45 13.26 1.29
C LEU A 254 14.01 12.82 2.70
N GLU A 255 13.57 13.76 3.53
CA GLU A 255 13.07 13.45 4.87
C GLU A 255 11.84 12.55 4.83
N LEU A 256 10.85 12.90 4.02
CA LEU A 256 9.63 12.12 3.84
C LEU A 256 9.94 10.72 3.31
N LEU A 257 10.86 10.60 2.34
CA LEU A 257 11.28 9.30 1.83
C LEU A 257 11.87 8.43 2.95
N LEU A 258 12.72 8.99 3.80
CA LEU A 258 13.30 8.26 4.94
C LEU A 258 12.23 7.85 5.95
N LYS A 259 11.25 8.72 6.25
CA LYS A 259 10.12 8.38 7.12
C LYS A 259 9.33 7.17 6.58
N HIS A 260 9.07 7.15 5.27
CA HIS A 260 8.42 6.01 4.62
C HIS A 260 9.26 4.73 4.71
N LEU A 261 10.54 4.78 4.34
CA LEU A 261 11.42 3.60 4.30
C LEU A 261 11.73 3.04 5.69
N LEU A 262 11.86 3.92 6.69
CA LEU A 262 12.20 3.56 8.06
C LEU A 262 10.96 3.39 8.95
N SER A 263 9.77 3.67 8.41
CA SER A 263 8.49 3.61 9.13
C SER A 263 8.52 4.37 10.46
N ASN A 264 8.99 5.63 10.43
CA ASN A 264 9.08 6.51 11.60
C ASN A 264 8.70 7.96 11.23
N GLU A 265 8.59 8.83 12.23
CA GLU A 265 8.24 10.25 12.05
C GLU A 265 9.37 11.22 12.42
N LYS A 266 10.61 10.73 12.50
CA LYS A 266 11.77 11.53 12.94
C LYS A 266 12.16 12.54 11.87
N SER A 267 12.68 13.70 12.27
CA SER A 267 13.26 14.67 11.33
C SER A 267 14.51 14.10 10.64
N LEU A 268 14.96 14.71 9.55
CA LEU A 268 16.13 14.25 8.80
C LEU A 268 17.36 14.02 9.70
N GLU A 269 17.64 14.96 10.61
CA GLU A 269 18.81 14.96 11.49
C GLU A 269 18.77 13.84 12.54
N ASN A 270 17.57 13.40 12.91
CA ASN A 270 17.34 12.45 14.00
C ASN A 270 17.28 10.98 13.53
N GLN A 271 17.48 10.70 12.24
CA GLN A 271 17.30 9.38 11.63
C GLN A 271 18.58 8.54 11.48
N ASN A 272 19.76 9.05 11.85
CA ASN A 272 21.05 8.39 11.54
C ASN A 272 21.19 6.96 12.10
N SER A 273 20.68 6.69 13.31
CA SER A 273 20.76 5.35 13.90
C SER A 273 19.87 4.34 13.15
N ASP A 274 18.62 4.72 12.87
CA ASP A 274 17.67 3.84 12.19
C ASP A 274 18.09 3.61 10.74
N LEU A 275 18.59 4.65 10.09
CA LEU A 275 19.14 4.60 8.74
C LEU A 275 20.36 3.66 8.66
N GLY A 276 21.29 3.75 9.61
CA GLY A 276 22.45 2.84 9.66
C GLY A 276 22.04 1.38 9.83
N ALA A 277 21.03 1.12 10.68
CA ALA A 277 20.47 -0.22 10.85
C ALA A 277 19.78 -0.73 9.58
N TYR A 278 19.03 0.14 8.90
CA TYR A 278 18.37 -0.16 7.63
C TYR A 278 19.37 -0.50 6.53
N LEU A 279 20.39 0.34 6.28
CA LEU A 279 21.40 0.11 5.25
C LEU A 279 22.14 -1.23 5.46
N LYS A 280 22.45 -1.57 6.72
CA LYS A 280 23.03 -2.86 7.07
C LYS A 280 22.07 -4.03 6.77
N LYS A 281 20.79 -3.88 7.12
CA LYS A 281 19.76 -4.90 6.90
C LYS A 281 19.57 -5.22 5.42
N VAL A 282 19.64 -4.22 4.56
CA VAL A 282 19.50 -4.37 3.10
C VAL A 282 20.82 -4.73 2.39
N GLY A 283 21.88 -5.01 3.15
CA GLY A 283 23.13 -5.59 2.63
C GLY A 283 24.13 -4.59 2.09
N ILE A 284 23.98 -3.29 2.38
CA ILE A 284 24.97 -2.28 1.97
C ILE A 284 26.23 -2.40 2.82
N SER A 285 27.39 -2.29 2.17
CA SER A 285 28.67 -2.40 2.85
C SER A 285 28.84 -1.31 3.91
N LYS A 286 29.69 -1.60 4.91
CA LYS A 286 29.92 -0.68 6.03
C LYS A 286 30.55 0.63 5.54
N GLU A 287 31.44 0.56 4.55
CA GLU A 287 32.15 1.70 3.96
C GLU A 287 31.17 2.67 3.29
N ILE A 288 30.25 2.13 2.48
CA ILE A 288 29.23 2.93 1.79
C ILE A 288 28.22 3.48 2.80
N SER A 289 27.78 2.67 3.77
CA SER A 289 26.88 3.12 4.84
C SER A 289 27.48 4.27 5.64
N ASN A 290 28.75 4.16 6.04
CA ASN A 290 29.46 5.20 6.78
C ASN A 290 29.61 6.48 5.95
N THR A 291 30.00 6.33 4.68
CA THR A 291 30.13 7.46 3.74
C THR A 291 28.80 8.19 3.57
N PHE A 292 27.71 7.44 3.37
CA PHE A 292 26.37 8.01 3.26
C PHE A 292 26.01 8.86 4.48
N ILE A 293 26.20 8.31 5.69
CA ILE A 293 25.89 9.02 6.94
C ILE A 293 26.75 10.29 7.09
N GLN A 294 28.04 10.23 6.74
CA GLN A 294 28.94 11.38 6.82
C GLN A 294 28.53 12.50 5.86
N ILE A 295 28.27 12.16 4.59
CA ILE A 295 27.87 13.15 3.58
C ILE A 295 26.48 13.72 3.93
N LYS A 296 25.54 12.89 4.39
CA LYS A 296 24.23 13.36 4.88
C LYS A 296 24.39 14.35 6.03
N GLY A 297 25.30 14.10 6.98
CA GLY A 297 25.58 15.04 8.07
C GLY A 297 26.19 16.37 7.60
N LEU A 298 27.02 16.37 6.55
CA LEU A 298 27.51 17.61 5.91
C LEU A 298 26.37 18.35 5.21
N TYR A 299 25.55 17.64 4.46
CA TYR A 299 24.36 18.15 3.78
C TYR A 299 23.39 18.82 4.77
N GLU A 300 23.08 18.18 5.90
CA GLU A 300 22.21 18.74 6.94
C GLU A 300 22.75 20.03 7.53
N ARG A 301 24.07 20.09 7.80
CA ARG A 301 24.70 21.31 8.30
C ARG A 301 24.59 22.45 7.28
N PHE A 302 24.81 22.15 6.00
CA PHE A 302 24.63 23.14 4.94
C PHE A 302 23.19 23.66 4.89
N GLN A 303 22.21 22.75 4.87
CA GLN A 303 20.79 23.08 4.82
C GLN A 303 20.36 23.93 6.02
N ASN A 304 20.78 23.54 7.23
CA ASN A 304 20.46 24.29 8.43
C ASN A 304 21.08 25.69 8.41
N ASN A 305 22.37 25.81 8.08
CA ASN A 305 23.06 27.10 8.15
C ASN A 305 22.67 28.08 7.04
N ASN A 306 22.44 27.62 5.82
CA ASN A 306 22.32 28.50 4.65
C ASN A 306 20.90 28.58 4.07
N VAL A 307 20.05 27.57 4.32
CA VAL A 307 18.69 27.50 3.75
C VAL A 307 17.63 27.78 4.82
N LYS A 308 17.77 27.27 6.04
CA LYS A 308 16.76 27.47 7.09
C LYS A 308 16.78 28.87 7.70
N TYR A 309 17.96 29.38 8.06
CA TYR A 309 18.05 30.54 8.96
C TYR A 309 18.52 31.85 8.30
N ASP A 310 19.28 31.83 7.20
CA ASP A 310 20.11 33.00 6.85
C ASP A 310 19.97 33.54 5.42
N ASP A 311 19.09 32.98 4.57
CA ASP A 311 18.89 33.38 3.15
C ASP A 311 20.18 33.54 2.31
N ASN A 312 21.30 32.99 2.80
CA ASN A 312 22.65 33.24 2.31
C ASN A 312 23.12 32.10 1.41
N ILE A 313 22.33 31.81 0.39
CA ILE A 313 22.60 30.71 -0.53
C ILE A 313 23.54 31.18 -1.62
N ASN A 314 24.71 30.54 -1.71
CA ASN A 314 25.61 30.71 -2.85
C ASN A 314 25.02 29.99 -4.08
N PRO A 315 24.63 30.70 -5.16
CA PRO A 315 24.01 30.07 -6.34
C PRO A 315 24.89 29.02 -7.02
N LYS A 316 26.21 29.08 -6.83
CA LYS A 316 27.17 28.11 -7.39
C LYS A 316 27.12 26.75 -6.70
N GLU A 317 26.59 26.69 -5.47
CA GLU A 317 26.51 25.47 -4.66
C GLU A 317 25.15 24.79 -4.77
N VAL A 318 24.14 25.52 -5.24
CA VAL A 318 22.74 25.06 -5.34
C VAL A 318 22.62 23.77 -6.14
N GLU A 319 23.20 23.72 -7.34
CA GLU A 319 23.16 22.53 -8.20
C GLU A 319 23.79 21.32 -7.51
N TYR A 320 24.90 21.52 -6.79
CA TYR A 320 25.56 20.45 -6.06
C TYR A 320 24.67 19.87 -4.95
N ILE A 321 24.00 20.72 -4.17
CA ILE A 321 23.11 20.27 -3.08
C ILE A 321 21.85 19.59 -3.63
N PHE A 322 21.32 20.09 -4.74
CA PHE A 322 20.25 19.44 -5.49
C PHE A 322 20.65 18.03 -5.95
N GLN A 323 21.79 17.90 -6.65
CA GLN A 323 22.32 16.61 -7.11
C GLN A 323 22.62 15.66 -5.95
N GLN A 324 23.13 16.18 -4.82
CA GLN A 324 23.40 15.40 -3.64
C GLN A 324 22.12 14.80 -3.03
N THR A 325 21.02 15.57 -3.01
CA THR A 325 19.70 15.08 -2.60
C THR A 325 19.24 13.93 -3.48
N LEU A 326 19.31 14.10 -4.80
CA LEU A 326 18.94 13.05 -5.76
C LEU A 326 19.83 11.82 -5.61
N CYS A 327 21.13 11.98 -5.35
CA CYS A 327 22.05 10.87 -5.12
C CYS A 327 21.67 10.05 -3.88
N PHE A 328 21.28 10.72 -2.79
CA PHE A 328 20.78 10.04 -1.60
C PHE A 328 19.49 9.25 -1.89
N MET A 329 18.50 9.90 -2.50
CA MET A 329 17.23 9.27 -2.84
C MET A 329 17.43 8.10 -3.79
N ASN A 330 18.31 8.23 -4.78
CA ASN A 330 18.66 7.17 -5.71
C ASN A 330 19.12 5.91 -4.98
N LEU A 331 20.13 6.00 -4.11
CA LEU A 331 20.60 4.85 -3.35
C LEU A 331 19.46 4.24 -2.52
N LEU A 332 18.75 5.07 -1.76
CA LEU A 332 17.66 4.62 -0.87
C LEU A 332 16.56 3.87 -1.62
N LEU A 333 16.19 4.36 -2.80
CA LEU A 333 15.17 3.75 -3.64
C LEU A 333 15.68 2.45 -4.30
N LYS A 334 16.99 2.30 -4.51
CA LYS A 334 17.59 1.06 -5.05
C LYS A 334 17.69 -0.07 -4.04
N VAL A 335 17.82 0.26 -2.76
CA VAL A 335 18.17 -0.73 -1.73
C VAL A 335 16.96 -1.18 -0.90
N GLN A 336 15.76 -0.68 -1.18
CA GLN A 336 14.53 -0.96 -0.44
C GLN A 336 13.91 -2.35 -0.63
#